data_AF-A0A2E2XD70-F1
#
_entry.id   AF-A0A2E2XD70-F1
#
_cell.length_a   1.000
_cell.length_b   1.000
_cell.length_c   1.000
_cell.angle_alpha   90.00
_cell.angle_beta   90.00
_cell.angle_gamma   90.00
#
_symmetry.space_group_name_H-M   'P 1'
#
loop_
_entity.id
_entity.type
_entity.pdbx_description
1 polymer ?
#
loop_
_entity_poly.entity_id
_entity_poly.type
_entity_poly.pdbx_seq_one_letter_code
_entity_poly.pdbx_strand_id
1 'polypeptide(L)'
;MNDDSRTTAIGLARYAADFLEASLAADDVMGKDPLVAPVPVLYLMGHALELYLKAYLRHNGRSMRNLKNLGHNLVKCHQRAQELGLDEVVAFSSDELEVLGVLNQLYHTKKLNYIETGAKEFPMYGPLENLAKKLDSRIAPHVGYKERFTA
;
A
#
# COMPACT_ATOMS: atom_id res chain seq x y z
N MET A 1 3.45 -12.51 25.53
CA MET A 1 2.82 -11.49 24.66
C MET A 1 2.40 -12.15 23.36
N ASN A 2 1.13 -12.03 22.97
CA ASN A 2 0.63 -12.54 21.67
C ASN A 2 0.94 -11.50 20.56
N ASP A 3 1.10 -11.94 19.31
CA ASP A 3 1.41 -11.10 18.14
C ASP A 3 0.47 -9.89 18.01
N ASP A 4 -0.81 -10.06 18.34
CA ASP A 4 -1.84 -9.01 18.31
C ASP A 4 -1.55 -7.83 19.23
N SER A 5 -0.84 -8.07 20.35
CA SER A 5 -0.42 -7.01 21.29
C SER A 5 0.86 -6.30 20.87
N ARG A 6 1.64 -6.89 19.95
CA ARG A 6 2.93 -6.35 19.47
C ARG A 6 2.81 -5.55 18.19
N THR A 7 1.75 -5.78 17.42
CA THR A 7 1.51 -5.10 16.14
C THR A 7 0.20 -4.33 16.20
N THR A 8 0.31 -3.02 16.37
CA THR A 8 -0.81 -2.10 16.48
C THR A 8 -1.12 -1.44 15.13
N ALA A 9 -2.34 -0.92 14.98
CA ALA A 9 -2.71 -0.15 13.78
C ALA A 9 -1.79 1.06 13.57
N ILE A 10 -1.50 1.81 14.65
CA ILE A 10 -0.56 2.95 14.65
C ILE A 10 0.84 2.51 14.20
N GLY A 11 1.34 1.38 14.70
CA GLY A 11 2.66 0.87 14.32
C GLY A 11 2.74 0.47 12.85
N LEU A 12 1.67 -0.12 12.30
CA LEU A 12 1.55 -0.45 10.89
C LEU A 12 1.51 0.82 10.02
N ALA A 13 0.72 1.82 10.40
CA ALA A 13 0.65 3.10 9.68
C ALA A 13 1.99 3.85 9.69
N ARG A 14 2.72 3.85 10.82
CA ARG A 14 4.08 4.39 10.88
C ARG A 14 5.00 3.70 9.87
N TYR A 15 5.03 2.37 9.86
CA TYR A 15 5.87 1.61 8.93
C TYR A 15 5.44 1.83 7.48
N ALA A 16 4.14 1.92 7.20
CA ALA A 16 3.63 2.26 5.89
C ALA A 16 4.19 3.62 5.40
N ALA A 17 4.20 4.63 6.28
CA ALA A 17 4.78 5.94 5.99
C ALA A 17 6.29 5.88 5.75
N ASP A 18 7.03 5.10 6.55
CA ASP A 18 8.48 4.89 6.34
C ASP A 18 8.76 4.25 4.96
N PHE A 19 7.97 3.26 4.55
CA PHE A 19 8.11 2.62 3.24
C PHE A 19 7.72 3.54 2.08
N LEU A 20 6.67 4.35 2.25
CA LEU A 20 6.30 5.36 1.26
C LEU A 20 7.42 6.39 1.11
N GLU A 21 7.93 6.95 2.20
CA GLU A 21 9.05 7.89 2.20
C GLU A 21 10.29 7.31 1.51
N ALA A 22 10.65 6.07 1.83
CA ALA A 22 11.74 5.37 1.17
C ALA A 22 11.50 5.16 -0.33
N SER A 23 10.26 4.88 -0.74
CA SER A 23 9.91 4.74 -2.17
C SER A 23 10.07 6.04 -2.94
N LEU A 24 9.63 7.16 -2.35
CA LEU A 24 9.76 8.49 -2.97
C LEU A 24 11.22 8.91 -3.08
N ALA A 25 12.01 8.72 -2.02
CA ALA A 25 13.44 9.01 -2.05
C ALA A 25 14.20 8.12 -3.05
N ALA A 26 13.81 6.85 -3.20
CA ALA A 26 14.39 5.96 -4.19
C ALA A 26 14.03 6.38 -5.62
N ASP A 27 12.79 6.84 -5.85
CA ASP A 27 12.37 7.33 -7.16
C ASP A 27 13.07 8.63 -7.55
N ASP A 28 13.26 9.57 -6.62
CA ASP A 28 13.99 10.82 -6.87
C ASP A 28 15.42 10.58 -7.41
N VAL A 29 16.05 9.48 -6.98
CA VAL A 29 17.41 9.11 -7.39
C VAL A 29 17.44 8.17 -8.60
N MET A 30 16.49 7.23 -8.69
CA MET A 30 16.52 6.13 -9.68
C MET A 30 15.50 6.26 -10.80
N GLY A 31 14.45 7.05 -10.60
CA GLY A 31 13.34 7.31 -11.51
C GLY A 31 13.81 8.10 -12.72
N LYS A 32 14.14 7.39 -13.79
CA LYS A 32 14.55 7.99 -15.07
C LYS A 32 13.40 8.10 -16.05
N ASP A 33 12.38 7.25 -15.87
CA ASP A 33 11.19 7.22 -16.70
C ASP A 33 10.03 7.87 -15.91
N PRO A 34 9.44 8.96 -16.41
CA PRO A 34 8.36 9.66 -15.72
C PRO A 34 7.04 8.87 -15.67
N LEU A 35 6.90 7.82 -16.50
CA LEU A 35 5.67 7.02 -16.57
C LEU A 35 5.76 5.78 -15.69
N VAL A 36 6.92 5.15 -15.59
CA VAL A 36 7.10 3.87 -14.90
C VAL A 36 8.27 3.94 -13.94
N ALA A 37 7.97 3.81 -12.65
CA ALA A 37 8.98 3.75 -11.62
C ALA A 37 9.81 2.44 -11.66
N PRO A 38 11.06 2.47 -11.19
CA PRO A 38 11.89 1.27 -11.04
C PRO A 38 11.22 0.20 -10.16
N VAL A 39 11.51 -1.08 -10.44
CA VAL A 39 10.98 -2.22 -9.67
C VAL A 39 11.13 -2.09 -8.15
N PRO A 40 12.27 -1.64 -7.58
CA PRO A 40 12.38 -1.43 -6.14
C PRO A 40 11.42 -0.38 -5.59
N VAL A 41 11.20 0.71 -6.33
CA VAL A 41 10.24 1.77 -5.96
C VAL A 41 8.82 1.18 -5.91
N LEU A 42 8.44 0.42 -6.95
CA LEU A 42 7.14 -0.25 -7.01
C LEU A 42 6.94 -1.26 -5.86
N TYR A 43 8.00 -1.98 -5.47
CA TYR A 43 7.94 -2.91 -4.34
C TYR A 43 7.70 -2.17 -3.01
N LEU A 44 8.46 -1.11 -2.75
CA LEU A 44 8.32 -0.30 -1.54
C LEU A 44 6.93 0.35 -1.47
N MET A 45 6.44 0.87 -2.59
CA MET A 45 5.12 1.48 -2.68
C MET A 45 4.00 0.45 -2.51
N GLY A 46 4.12 -0.73 -3.12
CA GLY A 46 3.20 -1.85 -2.87
C GLY A 46 3.16 -2.25 -1.40
N HIS A 47 4.32 -2.28 -0.73
CA HIS A 47 4.37 -2.59 0.69
C HIS A 47 3.75 -1.50 1.57
N ALA A 48 3.97 -0.22 1.24
CA ALA A 48 3.32 0.89 1.94
C ALA A 48 1.79 0.82 1.85
N LEU A 49 1.25 0.63 0.65
CA LEU A 49 -0.20 0.47 0.43
C LEU A 49 -0.78 -0.72 1.21
N GLU A 50 -0.09 -1.86 1.19
CA GLU A 50 -0.48 -3.03 1.97
C GLU A 50 -0.57 -2.70 3.47
N LEU A 51 0.45 -2.03 4.02
CA LEU A 51 0.52 -1.72 5.44
C LEU A 51 -0.53 -0.69 5.86
N TYR A 52 -0.85 0.31 5.03
CA TYR A 52 -1.97 1.23 5.32
C TYR A 52 -3.30 0.47 5.37
N LEU A 53 -3.60 -0.35 4.35
CA LEU A 53 -4.84 -1.14 4.33
C LEU A 53 -4.91 -2.10 5.53
N LYS A 54 -3.79 -2.74 5.89
CA LYS A 54 -3.71 -3.61 7.08
C LYS A 54 -3.82 -2.83 8.38
N ALA A 55 -3.33 -1.59 8.45
CA ALA A 55 -3.51 -0.70 9.59
C ALA A 55 -5.00 -0.40 9.80
N TYR A 56 -5.71 -0.05 8.73
CA TYR A 56 -7.17 0.15 8.76
C TYR A 56 -7.91 -1.09 9.25
N LEU A 57 -7.60 -2.26 8.68
CA LEU A 57 -8.19 -3.54 9.10
C LEU A 57 -7.89 -3.84 10.57
N ARG A 58 -6.66 -3.58 11.03
CA ARG A 58 -6.23 -3.80 12.42
C ARG A 58 -6.99 -2.89 13.38
N HIS A 59 -7.20 -1.63 13.00
CA HIS A 59 -7.95 -0.64 13.75
C HIS A 59 -9.41 -1.08 13.92
N ASN A 60 -10.00 -1.63 12.84
CA ASN A 60 -11.34 -2.22 12.82
C ASN A 60 -11.40 -3.66 13.39
N GLY A 61 -10.49 -4.01 14.32
CA GLY A 61 -10.58 -5.23 15.11
C GLY A 61 -10.11 -6.53 14.44
N ARG A 62 -9.53 -6.51 13.24
CA ARG A 62 -8.97 -7.73 12.63
C ARG A 62 -7.69 -8.16 13.37
N SER A 63 -7.57 -9.47 13.64
CA SER A 63 -6.38 -10.06 14.29
C SER A 63 -5.18 -10.10 13.34
N MET A 64 -3.96 -10.23 13.88
CA MET A 64 -2.76 -10.43 13.05
C MET A 64 -2.83 -11.69 12.22
N ARG A 65 -3.50 -12.74 12.72
CA ARG A 65 -3.76 -13.95 11.94
C ARG A 65 -4.58 -13.63 10.68
N ASN A 66 -5.63 -12.81 10.81
CA ASN A 66 -6.42 -12.39 9.66
C ASN A 66 -5.57 -11.59 8.67
N LEU A 67 -4.76 -10.64 9.14
CA LEU A 67 -3.91 -9.81 8.28
C LEU A 67 -2.83 -10.62 7.55
N LYS A 68 -2.19 -11.58 8.24
CA LYS A 68 -1.20 -12.48 7.64
C LYS A 68 -1.82 -13.36 6.55
N ASN A 69 -3.06 -13.82 6.73
CA ASN A 69 -3.78 -14.63 5.74
C ASN A 69 -4.11 -13.88 4.44
N LEU A 70 -4.13 -12.54 4.46
CA LEU A 70 -4.29 -11.74 3.25
C LEU A 70 -3.02 -11.74 2.38
N GLY A 71 -1.86 -12.08 2.96
CA GLY A 71 -0.57 -12.10 2.28
C GLY A 71 -0.23 -10.74 1.67
N HIS A 72 0.39 -10.77 0.49
CA HIS A 72 0.78 -9.60 -0.29
C HIS A 72 -0.24 -9.20 -1.36
N ASN A 73 -1.53 -9.39 -1.07
CA ASN A 73 -2.60 -9.13 -2.03
C ASN A 73 -3.32 -7.82 -1.70
N LEU A 74 -2.97 -6.76 -2.42
CA LEU A 74 -3.50 -5.41 -2.24
C LEU A 74 -5.01 -5.35 -2.52
N VAL A 75 -5.45 -6.01 -3.60
CA VAL A 75 -6.88 -6.05 -3.98
C VAL A 75 -7.71 -6.72 -2.88
N LYS A 76 -7.24 -7.85 -2.33
CA LYS A 76 -7.91 -8.49 -1.18
C LYS A 76 -7.90 -7.61 0.06
N CYS A 77 -6.78 -6.94 0.36
CA CYS A 77 -6.72 -6.02 1.50
C CYS A 77 -7.74 -4.88 1.36
N HIS A 78 -7.84 -4.28 0.17
CA HIS A 78 -8.79 -3.24 -0.16
C HIS A 78 -10.24 -3.73 -0.02
N GLN A 79 -10.60 -4.84 -0.65
CA GLN A 79 -11.95 -5.41 -0.57
C GLN A 79 -12.38 -5.69 0.88
N ARG A 80 -11.49 -6.26 1.70
CA ARG A 80 -11.78 -6.51 3.12
C ARG A 80 -11.91 -5.24 3.95
N ALA A 81 -11.21 -4.17 3.55
CA ALA A 81 -11.32 -2.88 4.20
C ALA A 81 -12.63 -2.19 3.80
N GLN A 82 -13.06 -2.29 2.52
CA GLN A 82 -14.36 -1.81 2.06
C GLN A 82 -15.52 -2.51 2.78
N GLU A 83 -15.45 -3.83 3.00
CA GLU A 83 -16.41 -4.58 3.83
C GLU A 83 -16.56 -4.01 5.26
N LEU A 84 -15.58 -3.20 5.71
CA LEU A 84 -15.52 -2.55 7.00
C LEU A 84 -15.64 -1.02 6.91
N GLY A 85 -16.19 -0.48 5.81
CA GLY A 85 -16.49 0.94 5.67
C GLY A 85 -15.32 1.82 5.22
N LEU A 86 -14.29 1.27 4.58
CA LEU A 86 -13.13 2.06 4.10
C LEU A 86 -13.54 3.29 3.27
N ASP A 87 -14.61 3.17 2.47
CA ASP A 87 -15.08 4.24 1.58
C ASP A 87 -15.56 5.49 2.36
N GLU A 88 -15.90 5.38 3.65
CA GLU A 88 -16.22 6.52 4.52
C GLU A 88 -14.96 7.31 4.93
N VAL A 89 -13.80 6.65 4.93
CA VAL A 89 -12.50 7.25 5.27
C VAL A 89 -11.78 7.74 4.02
N VAL A 90 -11.74 6.89 2.99
CA VAL A 90 -11.06 7.15 1.72
C VAL A 90 -11.79 6.43 0.58
N ALA A 91 -12.40 7.21 -0.30
CA ALA A 91 -13.03 6.69 -1.51
C ALA A 91 -11.98 6.48 -2.61
N PHE A 92 -12.01 5.34 -3.29
CA PHE A 92 -11.17 5.06 -4.46
C PHE A 92 -11.95 5.35 -5.76
N SER A 93 -11.31 6.05 -6.69
CA SER A 93 -11.78 6.22 -8.06
C SER A 93 -11.53 4.96 -8.90
N SER A 94 -12.16 4.87 -10.07
CA SER A 94 -11.92 3.80 -11.05
C SER A 94 -10.44 3.67 -11.41
N ASP A 95 -9.79 4.79 -11.66
CA ASP A 95 -8.42 4.85 -12.14
C ASP A 95 -7.44 4.42 -11.04
N GLU A 96 -7.71 4.80 -9.79
CA GLU A 96 -6.94 4.33 -8.64
C GLU A 96 -7.09 2.82 -8.42
N LEU A 97 -8.29 2.26 -8.62
CA LEU A 97 -8.52 0.82 -8.54
C LEU A 97 -7.80 0.05 -9.66
N GLU A 98 -7.77 0.61 -10.86
CA GLU A 98 -7.03 0.05 -11.99
C GLU A 98 -5.53 0.01 -11.68
N VAL A 99 -4.95 1.14 -11.27
CA VAL A 99 -3.54 1.24 -10.90
C VAL A 99 -3.18 0.30 -9.73
N LEU A 100 -4.03 0.21 -8.71
CA LEU A 100 -3.88 -0.75 -7.61
C LEU A 100 -3.89 -2.20 -8.13
N GLY A 101 -4.79 -2.51 -9.08
CA GLY A 101 -4.91 -3.81 -9.72
C GLY A 101 -3.65 -4.21 -10.48
N VAL A 102 -3.11 -3.32 -11.32
CA VAL A 102 -1.88 -3.55 -12.08
C VAL A 102 -0.70 -3.77 -11.13
N LEU A 103 -0.52 -2.93 -10.12
CA LEU A 103 0.53 -3.12 -9.12
C LEU A 103 0.37 -4.45 -8.37
N ASN A 104 -0.85 -4.81 -7.99
CA ASN A 104 -1.13 -6.07 -7.30
C ASN A 104 -0.71 -7.30 -8.12
N GLN A 105 -0.87 -7.28 -9.45
CA GLN A 105 -0.42 -8.38 -10.30
C GLN A 105 1.09 -8.59 -10.19
N LEU A 106 1.88 -7.52 -10.07
CA LEU A 106 3.33 -7.61 -9.90
C LEU A 106 3.73 -7.97 -8.45
N TYR A 107 3.08 -7.34 -7.48
CA TYR A 107 3.42 -7.44 -6.06
C TYR A 107 3.00 -8.78 -5.45
N HIS A 108 1.75 -9.21 -5.65
CA HIS A 108 1.22 -10.44 -5.09
C HIS A 108 1.90 -11.69 -5.65
N THR A 109 2.25 -11.67 -6.93
CA THR A 109 2.92 -12.79 -7.61
C THR A 109 4.44 -12.80 -7.42
N LYS A 110 4.98 -11.87 -6.62
CA LYS A 110 6.43 -11.71 -6.35
C LYS A 110 7.28 -11.46 -7.61
N LYS A 111 6.67 -10.97 -8.70
CA LYS A 111 7.36 -10.57 -9.94
C LYS A 111 8.26 -9.34 -9.79
N LEU A 112 8.15 -8.64 -8.66
CA LEU A 112 9.06 -7.58 -8.25
C LEU A 112 10.30 -8.11 -7.51
N ASN A 113 10.30 -9.37 -7.05
CA ASN A 113 11.41 -9.98 -6.31
C ASN A 113 12.34 -10.77 -7.22
N TYR A 114 11.77 -11.43 -8.23
CA TYR A 114 12.51 -12.29 -9.15
C TYR A 114 12.23 -11.84 -10.58
N ILE A 115 13.30 -11.78 -11.38
CA ILE A 115 13.16 -11.49 -12.79
C ILE A 115 12.41 -12.63 -13.47
N GLU A 116 11.34 -12.26 -14.17
CA GLU A 116 10.58 -13.13 -15.07
C GLU A 116 10.57 -12.45 -16.42
N THR A 117 10.94 -13.17 -17.47
CA THR A 117 10.96 -12.65 -18.85
C THR A 117 9.55 -12.69 -19.46
N GLY A 118 9.29 -11.82 -20.44
CA GLY A 118 7.99 -11.68 -21.09
C GLY A 118 7.38 -10.28 -20.91
N ALA A 119 6.26 -10.05 -21.60
CA ALA A 119 5.53 -8.79 -21.48
C ALA A 119 4.98 -8.62 -20.05
N LYS A 120 5.22 -7.45 -19.46
CA LYS A 120 4.69 -7.06 -18.15
C LYS A 120 4.04 -5.69 -18.28
N GLU A 121 2.88 -5.55 -17.66
CA GLU A 121 2.24 -4.26 -17.47
C GLU A 121 2.74 -3.64 -16.18
N PHE A 122 2.98 -2.33 -16.21
CA PHE A 122 3.40 -1.55 -15.07
C PHE A 122 2.38 -0.45 -14.80
N PRO A 123 2.12 -0.12 -13.52
CA PRO A 123 1.24 0.98 -13.19
C PRO A 123 1.89 2.31 -13.59
N MET A 124 1.07 3.27 -14.02
CA MET A 124 1.54 4.65 -14.17
C MET A 124 1.96 5.20 -12.82
N TYR A 125 3.17 5.77 -12.75
CA TYR A 125 3.77 6.18 -11.49
C TYR A 125 3.01 7.31 -10.80
N GLY A 126 2.70 8.40 -11.50
CA GLY A 126 2.01 9.56 -10.90
C GLY A 126 0.69 9.21 -10.20
N PRO A 127 -0.25 8.50 -10.85
CA PRO A 127 -1.48 8.04 -10.20
C PRO A 127 -1.22 7.11 -9.00
N LEU A 128 -0.20 6.26 -9.07
CA LEU A 128 0.16 5.34 -7.99
C LEU A 128 0.74 6.09 -6.78
N GLU A 129 1.60 7.07 -7.02
CA GLU A 129 2.16 7.96 -6.01
C GLU A 129 1.04 8.73 -5.29
N ASN A 130 0.13 9.33 -6.06
CA ASN A 130 -1.02 10.06 -5.53
C ASN A 130 -1.91 9.15 -4.67
N LEU A 131 -2.16 7.92 -5.12
CA LEU A 131 -2.91 6.94 -4.33
C LEU A 131 -2.22 6.62 -3.00
N ALA A 132 -0.90 6.45 -3.00
CA ALA A 132 -0.15 6.15 -1.78
C ALA A 132 -0.16 7.32 -0.79
N LYS A 133 0.04 8.56 -1.26
CA LYS A 133 -0.06 9.78 -0.43
C LYS A 133 -1.48 9.99 0.09
N LYS A 134 -2.50 9.70 -0.72
CA LYS A 134 -3.90 9.71 -0.32
C LYS A 134 -4.18 8.72 0.80
N LEU A 135 -3.69 7.48 0.70
CA LEU A 135 -3.85 6.52 1.80
C LEU A 135 -3.19 6.99 3.09
N ASP A 136 -1.99 7.57 3.04
CA ASP A 136 -1.36 8.17 4.22
C ASP A 136 -2.26 9.25 4.83
N SER A 137 -2.62 10.27 4.04
CA SER A 137 -3.39 11.43 4.51
C SER A 137 -4.77 11.09 5.10
N ARG A 138 -5.34 9.93 4.74
CA ARG A 138 -6.68 9.51 5.16
C ARG A 138 -6.65 8.40 6.21
N ILE A 139 -5.85 7.36 6.02
CA ILE A 139 -5.82 6.20 6.91
C ILE A 139 -4.95 6.46 8.14
N ALA A 140 -3.78 7.10 7.98
CA ALA A 140 -2.89 7.36 9.13
C ALA A 140 -3.62 8.09 10.27
N PRO A 141 -4.24 9.27 10.04
CA PRO A 141 -4.94 10.00 11.11
C PRO A 141 -6.14 9.22 11.63
N HIS A 142 -6.87 8.51 10.76
CA HIS A 142 -8.00 7.68 11.16
C HIS A 142 -7.60 6.61 12.18
N VAL A 143 -6.42 5.99 12.03
CA VAL A 143 -5.94 4.98 12.97
C VAL A 143 -5.15 5.54 14.16
N GLY A 144 -5.06 6.87 14.28
CA GLY A 144 -4.38 7.56 15.38
C GLY A 144 -2.88 7.80 15.16
N TYR A 145 -2.39 7.75 13.92
CA TYR A 145 -1.03 8.11 13.54
C TYR A 145 -1.03 9.44 12.78
N LYS A 146 0.02 10.25 12.93
CA LYS A 146 0.12 11.52 12.21
C LYS A 146 0.55 11.25 10.76
N GLU A 147 -0.23 11.71 9.79
CA GLU A 147 0.13 11.70 8.37
C GLU A 147 1.44 12.45 8.11
N ARG A 148 2.19 12.01 7.10
CA ARG A 148 3.44 12.63 6.64
C ARG A 148 3.29 13.32 5.28
N PHE A 149 2.30 12.91 4.50
CA PHE A 149 2.08 13.36 3.14
C PHE A 149 0.67 13.95 3.01
N THR A 150 0.58 15.04 2.27
CA THR A 150 -0.69 15.63 1.85
C THR A 150 -1.08 15.06 0.49
N ALA A 151 -2.35 14.66 0.36
CA ALA A 151 -2.94 14.29 -0.93
C ALA A 151 -3.22 15.52 -1.80
#